data_AF-A0A382M610-F1
#
_entry.id   AF-A0A382M610-F1
#
_cell.length_a   1.000
_cell.length_b   1.000
_cell.length_c   1.000
_cell.angle_alpha   90.00
_cell.angle_beta   90.00
_cell.angle_gamma   90.00
#
_symmetry.space_group_name_H-M   'P 1'
#
loop_
_entity.id
_entity.type
_entity.pdbx_description
1 polymer ?
#
loop_
_entity_poly.entity_id
_entity_poly.type
_entity_poly.pdbx_seq_one_letter_code
_entity_poly.pdbx_strand_id
1 'polypeptide(L)'
;MKYEPIDPPRTFPVGAGGKVIIKDCGRIRLEHDEQITFTTESGAEYDLARKDWGFYATPSLNGRLEAFGLRAVLVKSRVTGQFFIFLVENGKEDLFRKYCDIEQQFVIAWL
;
A
#
# COMPACT_ATOMS: atom_id res chain seq x y z
N MET A 1 17.47 5.90 -10.84
CA MET A 1 16.81 5.83 -9.52
C MET A 1 17.78 6.31 -8.46
N LYS A 2 17.29 7.03 -7.45
CA LYS A 2 18.06 7.45 -6.26
C LYS A 2 17.32 7.01 -5.00
N TYR A 3 18.01 6.31 -4.10
CA TYR A 3 17.48 5.94 -2.78
C TYR A 3 18.19 6.75 -1.68
N GLU A 4 17.41 7.29 -0.75
CA GLU A 4 17.86 8.11 0.39
C GLU A 4 17.32 7.48 1.69
N PRO A 5 18.10 6.64 2.39
CA PRO A 5 17.66 5.97 3.61
C PRO A 5 17.55 6.95 4.80
N ILE A 6 16.65 6.65 5.74
CA ILE A 6 16.57 7.30 7.05
C ILE A 6 16.98 6.28 8.12
N ASP A 7 18.12 6.50 8.77
CA ASP A 7 18.67 5.59 9.79
C ASP A 7 19.12 6.39 11.04
N PRO A 8 18.48 6.20 12.21
CA PRO A 8 17.35 5.30 12.44
C PRO A 8 16.05 5.79 11.80
N PRO A 9 15.12 4.89 11.39
CA PRO A 9 13.84 5.29 10.82
C PRO A 9 13.04 6.24 11.73
N ARG A 10 12.41 7.25 11.14
CA ARG A 10 11.52 8.14 11.89
C ARG A 10 10.24 7.38 12.24
N THR A 11 9.87 7.34 13.52
CA THR A 11 8.66 6.66 13.98
C THR A 11 7.54 7.64 14.30
N PHE A 12 6.29 7.24 14.04
CA PHE A 12 5.12 8.01 14.43
C PHE A 12 3.89 7.11 14.61
N PRO A 13 3.02 7.42 15.60
CA PRO A 13 1.79 6.68 15.81
C PRO A 13 0.74 7.04 14.76
N VAL A 14 -0.02 6.05 14.31
CA VAL A 14 -1.16 6.18 13.41
C VAL A 14 -2.33 5.32 13.88
N GLY A 15 -3.48 5.53 13.24
CA GLY A 15 -4.69 4.77 13.48
C GLY A 15 -5.48 5.18 14.73
N ALA A 16 -6.61 4.51 14.95
CA ALA A 16 -7.53 4.77 16.03
C ALA A 16 -6.85 4.56 17.40
N GLY A 17 -6.58 5.68 18.09
CA GLY A 17 -5.89 5.66 19.38
C GLY A 17 -4.35 5.51 19.29
N GLY A 18 -3.75 5.69 18.10
CA GLY A 18 -2.30 5.73 17.94
C GLY A 18 -1.58 4.40 18.24
N LYS A 19 -2.29 3.28 18.10
CA LYS A 19 -1.80 1.94 18.48
C LYS A 19 -0.85 1.33 17.45
N VAL A 20 -0.86 1.80 16.21
CA VAL A 20 0.04 1.34 15.16
C VAL A 20 1.20 2.32 15.05
N ILE A 21 2.44 1.84 15.13
CA ILE A 21 3.63 2.66 14.89
C ILE A 21 4.14 2.41 13.48
N ILE A 22 4.14 3.43 12.64
CA ILE A 22 4.77 3.40 11.33
C ILE A 22 6.21 3.91 11.44
N LYS A 23 7.08 3.35 10.59
CA LYS A 23 8.49 3.74 10.44
C LYS A 23 8.69 4.30 9.03
N ASP A 24 9.06 5.58 8.90
CA ASP A 24 9.53 6.18 7.65
C ASP A 24 11.01 5.82 7.46
N CYS A 25 11.26 4.90 6.52
CA CYS A 25 12.58 4.29 6.29
C CYS A 25 13.41 5.00 5.21
N GLY A 26 12.86 6.00 4.51
CA GLY A 26 13.60 6.69 3.45
C GLY A 26 12.75 7.14 2.28
N ARG A 27 13.44 7.64 1.25
CA ARG A 27 12.84 8.18 0.02
C ARG A 27 13.44 7.49 -1.20
N ILE A 28 12.60 7.12 -2.16
CA ILE A 28 13.02 6.65 -3.49
C ILE A 28 12.58 7.71 -4.50
N ARG A 29 13.53 8.21 -5.30
CA ARG A 29 13.27 9.06 -6.45
C ARG A 29 13.51 8.27 -7.72
N LEU A 30 12.45 8.11 -8.50
CA LEU A 30 12.48 7.51 -9.82
C LEU A 30 12.54 8.60 -10.88
N GLU A 31 13.37 8.40 -11.91
CA GLU A 31 13.36 9.19 -13.13
C GLU A 31 12.22 8.70 -14.06
N HIS A 32 11.99 9.39 -15.17
CA HIS A 32 11.01 8.97 -16.16
C HIS A 32 11.27 7.52 -16.60
N ASP A 33 10.23 6.70 -16.57
CA ASP A 33 10.20 5.31 -17.03
C ASP A 33 11.03 4.33 -16.22
N GLU A 34 11.38 4.71 -14.98
CA GLU A 34 11.92 3.80 -14.00
C GLU A 34 10.81 3.16 -13.16
N GLN A 35 11.02 1.90 -12.78
CA GLN A 35 10.14 1.12 -11.91
C GLN A 35 10.88 0.69 -10.64
N ILE A 36 10.13 0.61 -9.54
CA ILE A 36 10.53 -0.12 -8.34
C ILE A 36 9.49 -1.21 -8.06
N THR A 37 9.97 -2.36 -7.58
CA THR A 37 9.13 -3.47 -7.13
C THR A 37 9.26 -3.60 -5.62
N PHE A 38 8.14 -3.60 -4.92
CA PHE A 38 8.06 -3.90 -3.50
C PHE A 38 7.66 -5.35 -3.32
N THR A 39 8.35 -6.09 -2.47
CA THR A 39 8.08 -7.51 -2.22
C THR A 39 7.72 -7.78 -0.77
N THR A 40 6.89 -8.79 -0.50
CA THR A 40 6.57 -9.25 0.85
C THR A 40 7.28 -10.57 1.18
N GLU A 41 7.25 -10.98 2.45
CA GLU A 41 7.79 -12.28 2.88
C GLU A 41 7.07 -13.47 2.23
N SER A 42 5.81 -13.29 1.81
CA SER A 42 5.04 -14.33 1.12
C SER A 42 5.38 -14.45 -0.37
N GLY A 43 6.22 -13.55 -0.89
CA GLY A 43 6.57 -13.47 -2.30
C GLY A 43 5.61 -12.63 -3.14
N ALA A 44 4.69 -11.89 -2.52
CA ALA A 44 3.82 -10.97 -3.25
C ALA A 44 4.61 -9.76 -3.79
N GLU A 45 4.19 -9.20 -4.92
CA GLU A 45 4.89 -8.09 -5.60
C GLU A 45 3.96 -6.90 -5.90
N TYR A 46 4.47 -5.69 -5.68
CA TYR A 46 3.81 -4.45 -6.12
C TYR A 46 4.79 -3.57 -6.91
N ASP A 47 4.50 -3.42 -8.19
CA ASP A 47 5.27 -2.58 -9.09
C ASP A 47 4.72 -1.14 -9.13
N LEU A 48 5.62 -0.16 -8.99
CA LEU A 48 5.31 1.25 -9.18
C LEU A 48 6.29 1.88 -10.16
N ALA A 49 5.78 2.38 -11.28
CA ALA A 49 6.57 3.06 -12.30
C ALA A 49 6.34 4.58 -12.26
N ARG A 50 7.41 5.36 -12.45
CA ARG A 50 7.33 6.80 -12.71
C ARG A 50 7.15 7.02 -14.21
N LYS A 51 6.17 7.84 -14.58
CA LYS A 51 6.02 8.38 -15.94
C LYS A 51 6.32 9.88 -15.91
N ASP A 52 6.12 10.64 -16.97
CA ASP A 52 6.25 12.10 -16.93
C ASP A 52 5.06 12.73 -16.18
N TRP A 53 3.86 12.21 -16.44
CA TRP A 53 2.59 12.68 -15.88
C TRP A 53 2.31 12.26 -14.42
N GLY A 54 3.02 11.27 -13.87
CA GLY A 54 2.79 10.84 -12.48
C GLY A 54 3.39 9.48 -12.17
N PHE A 55 2.66 8.68 -11.40
CA PHE A 55 2.98 7.30 -11.09
C PHE A 55 1.93 6.36 -11.65
N TYR A 56 2.40 5.26 -12.21
CA TYR A 56 1.58 4.18 -12.69
C TYR A 56 1.76 2.98 -11.76
N ALA A 57 0.67 2.57 -11.09
CA ALA A 57 0.59 1.27 -10.46
C ALA A 57 0.56 0.21 -11.56
N THR A 58 1.73 -0.31 -11.94
CA THR A 58 1.94 -1.11 -13.13
C THR A 58 1.07 -2.37 -13.24
N PRO A 59 0.82 -3.14 -12.16
CA PRO A 59 0.14 -4.42 -12.31
C PRO A 59 -1.36 -4.23 -12.58
N SER A 60 -1.87 -4.85 -13.65
CA SER A 60 -3.31 -4.84 -13.95
C SER A 60 -4.12 -5.50 -12.84
N LEU A 61 -5.22 -4.87 -12.44
CA LEU A 61 -6.07 -5.30 -11.32
C LEU A 61 -6.53 -6.76 -11.45
N ASN A 62 -7.01 -7.11 -12.65
CA ASN A 62 -7.58 -8.40 -13.00
C ASN A 62 -6.60 -9.33 -13.76
N GLY A 63 -5.30 -9.14 -13.54
CA GLY A 63 -4.27 -9.93 -14.19
C GLY A 63 -3.00 -9.98 -13.37
N ARG A 64 -2.08 -9.05 -13.60
CA ARG A 64 -0.77 -9.08 -12.95
C ARG A 64 -0.86 -8.90 -11.45
N LEU A 65 -1.74 -8.04 -10.93
CA LEU A 65 -1.83 -7.77 -9.50
C LEU A 65 -2.27 -9.03 -8.75
N GLU A 66 -3.30 -9.71 -9.25
CA GLU A 66 -3.78 -10.98 -8.72
C GLU A 66 -2.72 -12.09 -8.82
N ALA A 67 -2.05 -12.20 -9.97
CA ALA A 67 -0.94 -13.15 -10.17
C ALA A 67 0.26 -12.86 -9.25
N PHE A 68 0.44 -11.60 -8.84
CA PHE A 68 1.45 -11.16 -7.87
C PHE A 68 0.99 -11.33 -6.42
N GLY A 69 -0.11 -12.05 -6.19
CA GLY A 69 -0.57 -12.38 -4.85
C GLY A 69 -1.24 -11.23 -4.12
N LEU A 70 -1.64 -10.16 -4.83
CA LEU A 70 -2.28 -8.98 -4.25
C LEU A 70 -3.67 -8.73 -4.86
N ARG A 71 -4.56 -8.13 -4.08
CA ARG A 71 -5.83 -7.60 -4.55
C ARG A 71 -6.05 -6.18 -4.07
N ALA A 72 -6.46 -5.30 -4.98
CA ALA A 72 -6.74 -3.90 -4.63
C ALA A 72 -8.14 -3.74 -4.01
N VAL A 73 -8.23 -2.83 -3.04
CA VAL A 73 -9.47 -2.54 -2.31
C VAL A 73 -9.64 -1.04 -2.20
N LEU A 74 -10.78 -0.53 -2.67
CA LEU A 74 -11.22 0.83 -2.35
C LEU A 74 -11.88 0.81 -0.98
N VAL A 75 -11.31 1.56 -0.03
CA VAL A 75 -11.85 1.72 1.32
C VAL A 75 -12.18 3.18 1.59
N LYS A 76 -13.08 3.42 2.54
CA LYS A 76 -13.38 4.75 3.05
C LYS A 76 -13.29 4.78 4.56
N SER A 77 -12.65 5.81 5.10
CA SER A 77 -12.67 6.08 6.54
C SER A 77 -14.06 6.53 6.97
N ARG A 78 -14.60 5.91 8.02
CA ARG A 78 -15.83 6.35 8.67
C ARG A 78 -15.65 7.65 9.45
N VAL A 79 -14.43 7.91 9.92
CA VAL A 79 -14.10 9.08 10.75
C VAL A 79 -13.89 10.32 9.89
N THR A 80 -13.06 10.22 8.84
CA THR A 80 -12.70 11.38 8.00
C THR A 80 -13.49 11.45 6.70
N GLY A 81 -14.14 10.36 6.30
CA GLY A 81 -14.81 10.26 5.00
C GLY A 81 -13.87 10.12 3.81
N GLN A 82 -12.56 10.09 4.03
CA GLN A 82 -11.54 9.97 2.97
C GLN A 82 -11.51 8.56 2.37
N PHE A 83 -11.18 8.49 1.08
CA PHE A 83 -11.01 7.22 0.36
C PHE A 83 -9.53 6.85 0.26
N PHE A 84 -9.26 5.54 0.28
CA PHE A 84 -7.92 4.99 0.14
C PHE A 84 -7.94 3.75 -0.75
N ILE A 85 -6.81 3.47 -1.40
CA ILE A 85 -6.54 2.20 -2.09
C ILE A 85 -5.61 1.38 -1.22
N PHE A 86 -6.05 0.18 -0.87
CA PHE A 86 -5.27 -0.81 -0.14
C PHE A 86 -4.91 -1.96 -1.08
N LEU A 87 -3.79 -2.62 -0.81
CA LEU A 87 -3.38 -3.85 -1.48
C LEU A 87 -3.34 -4.95 -0.42
N VAL A 88 -4.13 -5.99 -0.61
CA VAL A 88 -4.29 -7.09 0.35
C VAL A 88 -3.65 -8.34 -0.23
N GLU A 89 -2.73 -8.95 0.51
CA GLU A 89 -2.17 -10.25 0.13
C GLU A 89 -3.24 -11.34 0.15
N ASN A 90 -3.19 -12.24 -0.82
CA ASN A 90 -4.09 -13.39 -0.91
C ASN A 90 -4.06 -14.22 0.39
N GLY A 91 -5.23 -14.53 0.93
CA GLY A 91 -5.36 -15.28 2.19
C GLY A 91 -5.23 -14.42 3.45
N LYS A 92 -5.04 -13.10 3.34
CA LYS A 92 -5.00 -12.16 4.47
C LYS A 92 -6.30 -11.36 4.65
N GLU A 93 -7.36 -11.71 3.94
CA GLU A 93 -8.64 -10.97 3.92
C GLU A 93 -9.27 -10.87 5.31
N ASP A 94 -9.17 -11.93 6.13
CA ASP A 94 -9.68 -11.93 7.50
C ASP A 94 -8.88 -11.00 8.43
N LEU A 95 -7.57 -10.89 8.23
CA LEU A 95 -6.74 -9.93 8.98
C LEU A 95 -7.05 -8.50 8.53
N PHE A 96 -7.19 -8.28 7.23
CA PHE A 96 -7.58 -7.00 6.67
C PHE A 96 -8.96 -6.55 7.16
N ARG A 97 -9.94 -7.46 7.25
CA ARG A 97 -11.27 -7.16 7.81
C ARG A 97 -11.17 -6.71 9.27
N LYS A 98 -10.44 -7.45 10.11
CA LYS A 98 -10.18 -7.07 11.51
C LYS A 98 -9.51 -5.71 11.62
N TYR A 99 -8.53 -5.41 10.76
CA TYR A 99 -7.91 -4.09 10.70
C TYR A 99 -8.93 -2.99 10.37
N CYS A 100 -9.79 -3.21 9.37
CA CYS A 100 -10.82 -2.23 9.01
C CYS A 100 -11.81 -1.96 10.16
N ASP A 101 -12.19 -3.00 10.90
CA ASP A 101 -13.08 -2.86 12.05
C ASP A 101 -12.45 -2.01 13.16
N ILE A 102 -11.17 -2.25 13.46
CA ILE A 102 -10.41 -1.49 14.47
C ILE A 102 -10.23 -0.03 14.01
N GLU A 103 -9.84 0.17 12.76
CA GLU A 103 -9.47 1.47 12.19
C GLU A 103 -10.65 2.27 11.64
N GLN A 104 -11.87 1.80 11.91
CA GLN A 104 -13.12 2.44 11.49
C GLN A 104 -13.12 2.72 9.98
N GLN A 105 -12.70 1.73 9.21
CA GLN A 105 -12.76 1.73 7.75
C GLN A 105 -13.98 0.93 7.28
N PHE A 106 -14.44 1.20 6.07
CA PHE A 106 -15.35 0.30 5.39
C PHE A 106 -14.94 0.07 3.95
N VAL A 107 -15.06 -1.18 3.51
CA VAL A 107 -14.78 -1.58 2.14
C VAL A 107 -15.89 -1.05 1.24
N ILE A 108 -15.51 -0.30 0.20
CA ILE A 108 -16.41 0.16 -0.85
C ILE A 108 -16.50 -0.89 -1.94
N ALA A 109 -15.34 -1.33 -2.43
CA ALA A 109 -15.24 -2.31 -3.49
C ALA A 109 -13.89 -3.02 -3.44
N TRP A 110 -13.92 -4.31 -3.73
CA TRP A 110 -12.75 -5.01 -4.23
C TRP A 110 -12.64 -4.72 -5.72
N LEU A 111 -11.48 -4.24 -6.14
CA LEU A 111 -11.22 -3.82 -7.52
C LEU A 111 -10.66 -4.96 -8.37
#